data_AF-A0A6S4QDL0-F1
#
_entry.id   AF-A0A6S4QDL0-F1
#
_cell.length_a   1.000
_cell.length_b   1.000
_cell.length_c   1.000
_cell.angle_alpha   90.00
_cell.angle_beta   90.00
_cell.angle_gamma   90.00
#
_symmetry.space_group_name_H-M   'P 1'
#
loop_
_entity.id
_entity.type
_entity.pdbx_description
1 polymer ?
#
loop_
_entity_poly.entity_id
_entity_poly.type
_entity_poly.pdbx_seq_one_letter_code
_entity_poly.pdbx_strand_id
1 'polypeptide(L)'
;MAINKTKNNASDRRDTKTMTGAEQRWETVIGLEIHAQLKTHTKLFCRCSTLFGEKANANVCPVCLAYPGALPVLNKEAVKMAIQVGLALNSKVNEMSYFERKNYFYPDLPKAYQISQLKQPICEGGELTITLSDRHGNKIAGEHGTKCIQIERIQLEEDAGKLIHSQDVSIKESYVDLNRTSTPLLEIVSKPDMRSSAEALAYMKTLRRVLLYLEVSDGNMQEGSLRCDANISLRPQGSSKLGTRTEIKNMNTFKGIEAALEYEIKRQRAVLENGDRVDQETLLYDSTLKRTRPMRSKEEARDYRYFPDPDLLPVIVKPSYLADLKTGLPELPYAKRDRFMKEYGLSFYDSTLLVEERALANYYEQAVVAATNLKRSEHIPKRVANWMTTEVLSILNEHYISIETFSIAAADLGELVATIEMGQISGKMAKEVFKEMLATKQSPHKIIADRGYKVVADKDALGSIIDTVLKDYAKAVTEYRNGKKQSFGYLVGQVMRATKGQADPKAVDTLLKEKINQK
;
A
#
# COMPACT_ATOMS: atom_id res chain seq x y z
N MET A 1 90.84 -19.86 3.69
CA MET A 1 90.48 -19.27 5.00
C MET A 1 89.14 -18.57 4.81
N ALA A 2 88.03 -19.28 5.02
CA ALA A 2 87.22 -19.33 6.27
C ALA A 2 85.91 -18.53 6.05
N ILE A 3 84.87 -19.14 5.47
CA ILE A 3 83.74 -19.87 6.10
C ILE A 3 82.63 -18.95 6.64
N ASN A 4 81.44 -18.96 5.99
CA ASN A 4 80.08 -19.16 6.55
C ASN A 4 79.02 -18.68 5.53
N LYS A 5 78.32 -19.54 4.78
CA LYS A 5 77.11 -20.32 5.12
C LYS A 5 76.01 -19.52 5.84
N THR A 6 75.14 -18.88 5.06
CA THR A 6 73.77 -18.54 5.45
C THR A 6 72.87 -19.78 5.30
N LYS A 7 72.41 -20.32 6.43
CA LYS A 7 71.37 -21.36 6.52
C LYS A 7 70.12 -20.76 7.14
N ASN A 8 68.98 -21.21 6.61
CA ASN A 8 67.63 -21.19 7.16
C ASN A 8 67.50 -20.96 8.67
N ASN A 9 66.50 -20.16 9.05
CA ASN A 9 65.66 -20.46 10.20
C ASN A 9 64.20 -20.12 9.87
N ALA A 10 63.45 -21.17 9.56
CA ALA A 10 62.03 -21.22 9.84
C ALA A 10 61.88 -21.54 11.33
N SER A 11 61.09 -20.71 12.04
CA SER A 11 60.29 -21.01 13.23
C SER A 11 60.35 -19.86 14.23
N ASP A 12 59.36 -18.96 14.17
CA ASP A 12 58.71 -18.56 15.41
C ASP A 12 57.22 -18.35 15.11
N ARG A 13 56.46 -19.42 15.40
CA ARG A 13 55.01 -19.35 15.55
C ARG A 13 54.78 -18.47 16.78
N ARG A 14 54.26 -17.26 16.58
CA ARG A 14 53.50 -16.58 17.64
C ARG A 14 52.09 -16.37 17.16
N ASP A 15 51.26 -17.25 17.70
CA ASP A 15 49.82 -17.16 17.77
C ASP A 15 49.35 -15.72 18.02
N THR A 16 48.51 -15.24 17.11
CA THR A 16 47.54 -14.17 17.39
C THR A 16 46.13 -14.70 17.10
N LYS A 17 45.80 -15.83 17.75
CA LYS A 17 44.51 -15.97 18.44
C LYS A 17 44.73 -15.25 19.78
N THR A 18 44.00 -14.20 20.16
CA THR A 18 42.54 -14.15 20.31
C THR A 18 42.16 -12.67 20.52
N MET A 19 41.35 -12.10 19.63
CA MET A 19 40.43 -11.02 19.99
C MET A 19 39.11 -11.69 20.37
N THR A 20 39.00 -12.03 21.65
CA THR A 20 37.75 -12.49 22.28
C THR A 20 36.78 -11.31 22.41
N GLY A 21 35.55 -11.48 21.91
CA GLY A 21 34.38 -10.91 22.59
C GLY A 21 33.86 -9.53 22.16
N ALA A 22 33.96 -9.14 20.89
CA ALA A 22 32.99 -8.22 20.31
C ALA A 22 32.17 -9.01 19.29
N GLU A 23 30.91 -9.34 19.61
CA GLU A 23 29.97 -9.90 18.64
C GLU A 23 30.02 -9.04 17.37
N GLN A 24 30.54 -9.59 16.27
CA GLN A 24 30.62 -8.86 15.02
C GLN A 24 29.18 -8.67 14.54
N ARG A 25 28.61 -7.50 14.82
CA ARG A 25 27.23 -7.20 14.45
C ARG A 25 27.15 -7.08 12.94
N TRP A 26 26.27 -7.88 12.33
CA TRP A 26 26.01 -7.86 10.90
C TRP A 26 24.86 -6.92 10.57
N GLU A 27 25.10 -5.97 9.66
CA GLU A 27 24.06 -5.12 9.07
C GLU A 27 23.48 -5.80 7.83
N THR A 28 22.15 -5.86 7.76
CA THR A 28 21.43 -6.38 6.59
C THR A 28 21.30 -5.29 5.54
N VAL A 29 21.52 -5.61 4.27
CA VAL A 29 21.36 -4.68 3.15
C VAL A 29 20.45 -5.33 2.10
N ILE A 30 19.32 -4.69 1.81
CA ILE A 30 18.28 -5.19 0.90
C ILE A 30 18.01 -4.17 -0.20
N GLY A 31 17.90 -4.64 -1.44
CA GLY A 31 17.33 -3.94 -2.58
C GLY A 31 16.24 -4.79 -3.23
N LEU A 32 15.22 -4.16 -3.79
CA LEU A 32 14.10 -4.86 -4.42
C LEU A 32 14.01 -4.50 -5.91
N GLU A 33 13.72 -5.51 -6.73
CA GLU A 33 13.37 -5.37 -8.14
C GLU A 33 11.89 -5.74 -8.26
N ILE A 34 11.06 -4.76 -8.61
CA ILE A 34 9.60 -4.90 -8.58
C ILE A 34 9.07 -4.76 -10.00
N HIS A 35 8.33 -5.76 -10.45
CA HIS A 35 7.64 -5.72 -11.73
C HIS A 35 6.16 -5.46 -11.51
N ALA A 36 5.66 -4.35 -12.05
CA ALA A 36 4.26 -3.97 -12.01
C ALA A 36 3.66 -4.01 -13.43
N GLN A 37 2.67 -4.86 -13.64
CA GLN A 37 1.94 -4.95 -14.90
C GLN A 37 1.04 -3.71 -15.03
N LEU A 38 1.18 -2.97 -16.13
CA LEU A 38 0.39 -1.77 -16.36
C LEU A 38 -1.01 -2.12 -16.88
N LYS A 39 -2.03 -1.47 -16.31
CA LYS A 39 -3.46 -1.64 -16.61
C LYS A 39 -3.86 -0.90 -17.90
N THR A 40 -3.12 -1.14 -18.97
CA THR A 40 -3.44 -0.63 -20.32
C THR A 40 -4.43 -1.55 -21.02
N HIS A 41 -5.19 -1.05 -22.01
CA HIS A 41 -6.10 -1.90 -22.80
C HIS A 41 -5.41 -2.76 -23.85
N THR A 42 -4.26 -2.32 -24.35
CA THR A 42 -3.50 -3.01 -25.41
C THR A 42 -2.08 -3.29 -24.95
N LYS A 43 -1.46 -4.32 -25.53
CA LYS A 43 -0.09 -4.73 -25.22
C LYS A 43 0.95 -3.63 -25.51
N LEU A 44 2.18 -3.82 -25.05
CA LEU A 44 3.23 -2.80 -25.10
C LEU A 44 3.67 -2.52 -26.54
N PHE A 45 3.71 -3.56 -27.37
CA PHE A 45 4.22 -3.49 -28.73
C PHE A 45 3.21 -3.93 -29.81
N CYS A 46 1.97 -4.24 -29.44
CA CYS A 46 0.91 -4.65 -30.37
C CYS A 46 -0.50 -4.31 -29.86
N ARG A 47 -1.52 -4.54 -30.69
CA ARG A 47 -2.92 -4.15 -30.40
C ARG A 47 -3.75 -5.23 -29.67
N CYS A 48 -3.15 -6.35 -29.29
CA CYS A 48 -3.87 -7.38 -28.53
C CYS A 48 -4.31 -6.87 -27.16
N SER A 49 -5.38 -7.45 -26.64
CA SER A 49 -5.86 -7.22 -25.28
C SER A 49 -4.84 -7.67 -24.22
N THR A 50 -4.87 -7.01 -23.08
CA THR A 50 -4.13 -7.36 -21.85
C THR A 50 -5.02 -8.08 -20.82
N LEU A 51 -6.31 -8.29 -21.14
CA LEU A 51 -7.28 -8.88 -20.22
C LEU A 51 -6.84 -10.29 -19.79
N PHE A 52 -6.94 -10.53 -18.48
CA PHE A 52 -6.69 -11.81 -17.86
C PHE A 52 -7.92 -12.74 -17.95
N GLY A 53 -7.70 -14.05 -17.87
CA GLY A 53 -8.78 -15.04 -17.77
C GLY A 53 -9.32 -15.59 -19.09
N GLU A 54 -8.81 -15.11 -20.23
CA GLU A 54 -9.17 -15.64 -21.54
C GLU A 54 -8.63 -17.06 -21.79
N LYS A 55 -9.20 -17.75 -22.78
CA LYS A 55 -8.71 -19.05 -23.24
C LYS A 55 -7.24 -18.95 -23.67
N ALA A 56 -6.46 -20.01 -23.45
CA ALA A 56 -5.04 -20.05 -23.81
C ALA A 56 -4.79 -19.62 -25.26
N ASN A 57 -3.81 -18.74 -25.46
CA ASN A 57 -3.45 -18.17 -26.76
C ASN A 57 -4.60 -17.45 -27.52
N ALA A 58 -5.62 -16.91 -26.84
CA ALA A 58 -6.69 -16.11 -27.46
C ALA A 58 -6.28 -14.64 -27.70
N ASN A 59 -5.42 -14.07 -26.84
CA ASN A 59 -4.98 -12.67 -26.88
C ASN A 59 -3.63 -12.51 -27.59
N VAL A 60 -3.52 -13.05 -28.81
CA VAL A 60 -2.26 -13.10 -29.57
C VAL A 60 -2.41 -12.54 -30.99
N CYS A 61 -1.29 -12.16 -31.60
CA CYS A 61 -1.18 -11.70 -32.97
C CYS A 61 0.24 -11.98 -33.52
N PRO A 62 0.48 -11.82 -34.83
CA PRO A 62 1.80 -12.07 -35.42
C PRO A 62 2.97 -11.36 -34.72
N VAL A 63 2.77 -10.15 -34.18
CA VAL A 63 3.83 -9.39 -33.48
C VAL A 63 4.23 -10.08 -32.17
N CYS A 64 3.28 -10.40 -31.30
CA CYS A 64 3.59 -10.98 -30.01
C CYS A 64 3.89 -12.49 -30.09
N LEU A 65 3.48 -13.16 -31.18
CA LEU A 65 3.92 -14.51 -31.55
C LEU A 65 5.28 -14.56 -32.26
N ALA A 66 5.91 -13.41 -32.51
CA ALA A 66 7.21 -13.31 -33.19
C ALA A 66 7.23 -13.91 -34.60
N TYR A 67 6.18 -13.70 -35.39
CA TYR A 67 6.16 -14.15 -36.79
C TYR A 67 7.24 -13.41 -37.61
N PRO A 68 7.87 -14.09 -38.59
CA PRO A 68 8.83 -13.45 -39.47
C PRO A 68 8.24 -12.20 -40.15
N GLY A 69 8.96 -11.08 -40.06
CA GLY A 69 8.54 -9.79 -40.63
C GLY A 69 7.60 -8.94 -39.75
N ALA A 70 7.21 -9.42 -38.57
CA ALA A 70 6.41 -8.62 -37.64
C ALA A 70 7.29 -7.59 -36.89
N LEU A 71 6.79 -6.36 -36.75
CA LEU A 71 7.49 -5.26 -36.08
C LEU A 71 6.74 -4.75 -34.84
N PRO A 72 7.46 -4.36 -33.77
CA PRO A 72 6.85 -3.78 -32.57
C PRO A 72 6.39 -2.34 -32.80
N VAL A 73 5.26 -1.96 -32.19
CA VAL A 73 4.78 -0.57 -32.16
C VAL A 73 4.46 -0.17 -30.72
N LEU A 74 5.23 0.78 -30.19
CA LEU A 74 5.15 1.19 -28.79
C LEU A 74 3.78 1.78 -28.40
N ASN A 75 3.27 1.35 -27.26
CA ASN A 75 2.04 1.84 -26.65
C ASN A 75 2.25 3.17 -25.93
N LYS A 76 1.59 4.24 -26.41
CA LYS A 76 1.64 5.59 -25.83
C LYS A 76 1.13 5.65 -24.39
N GLU A 77 0.09 4.90 -24.05
CA GLU A 77 -0.49 4.90 -22.70
C GLU A 77 0.46 4.24 -21.70
N ALA A 78 1.19 3.19 -22.10
CA ALA A 78 2.22 2.59 -21.24
C ALA A 78 3.33 3.59 -20.90
N VAL A 79 3.79 4.38 -21.87
CA VAL A 79 4.77 5.46 -21.66
C VAL A 79 4.23 6.53 -20.71
N LYS A 80 2.97 6.96 -20.90
CA LYS A 80 2.31 7.91 -20.01
C LYS A 80 2.28 7.40 -18.56
N MET A 81 1.83 6.17 -18.35
CA MET A 81 1.74 5.55 -17.02
C MET A 81 3.12 5.43 -16.37
N ALA A 82 4.15 5.04 -17.12
CA ALA A 82 5.52 4.97 -16.60
C ALA A 82 6.06 6.34 -16.16
N ILE A 83 5.81 7.39 -16.94
CA ILE A 83 6.18 8.77 -16.58
C ILE A 83 5.41 9.24 -15.33
N GLN A 84 4.11 8.93 -15.23
CA GLN A 84 3.31 9.27 -14.04
C GLN A 84 3.85 8.60 -12.78
N VAL A 85 4.25 7.33 -12.87
CA VAL A 85 4.90 6.62 -11.76
C VAL A 85 6.24 7.26 -11.42
N GLY A 86 7.08 7.58 -12.41
CA GLY A 86 8.35 8.26 -12.16
C GLY A 86 8.17 9.61 -11.45
N LEU A 87 7.25 10.44 -11.92
CA LEU A 87 6.94 11.72 -11.28
C LEU A 87 6.41 11.54 -9.85
N ALA A 88 5.54 10.56 -9.61
CA ALA A 88 5.00 10.26 -8.28
C ALA A 88 6.07 9.75 -7.30
N LEU A 89 7.14 9.15 -7.82
CA LEU A 89 8.28 8.66 -7.07
C LEU A 89 9.45 9.65 -7.09
N ASN A 90 9.21 10.91 -7.46
CA ASN A 90 10.21 11.98 -7.54
C ASN A 90 11.43 11.63 -8.42
N SER A 91 11.27 10.73 -9.38
CA SER A 91 12.30 10.37 -10.34
C SER A 91 12.50 11.45 -11.40
N LYS A 92 13.72 11.52 -11.93
CA LYS A 92 14.00 12.31 -13.13
C LYS A 92 13.48 11.55 -14.34
N VAL A 93 12.52 12.15 -15.06
CA VAL A 93 12.07 11.63 -16.36
C VAL A 93 13.10 12.02 -17.42
N ASN A 94 13.60 11.04 -18.16
CA ASN A 94 14.57 11.30 -19.21
C ASN A 94 13.89 11.90 -20.44
N GLU A 95 14.48 12.95 -21.01
CA GLU A 95 13.98 13.58 -22.25
C GLU A 95 14.04 12.61 -23.43
N MET A 96 15.03 11.73 -23.43
CA MET A 96 15.22 10.69 -24.43
C MET A 96 15.34 9.34 -23.74
N SER A 97 14.75 8.30 -24.30
CA SER A 97 14.83 6.94 -23.78
C SER A 97 14.87 5.91 -24.90
N TYR A 98 15.60 4.82 -24.70
CA TYR A 98 15.84 3.80 -25.72
C TYR A 98 15.31 2.45 -25.25
N PHE A 99 14.76 1.70 -26.19
CA PHE A 99 14.50 0.28 -25.99
C PHE A 99 15.70 -0.53 -26.48
N GLU A 100 15.99 -1.61 -25.77
CA GLU A 100 17.09 -2.52 -26.01
C GLU A 100 16.58 -3.97 -25.97
N ARG A 101 17.25 -4.85 -26.71
CA ARG A 101 16.96 -6.28 -26.71
C ARG A 101 17.77 -6.97 -25.64
N LYS A 102 17.10 -7.57 -24.66
CA LYS A 102 17.66 -8.49 -23.67
C LYS A 102 17.54 -9.92 -24.22
N ASN A 103 18.62 -10.47 -24.76
CA ASN A 103 18.60 -11.73 -25.51
C ASN A 103 18.70 -12.95 -24.58
N TYR A 104 17.70 -13.82 -24.62
CA TYR A 104 17.72 -15.13 -23.97
C TYR A 104 16.67 -16.07 -24.56
N PHE A 105 16.98 -17.35 -24.61
CA PHE A 105 16.07 -18.37 -25.13
C PHE A 105 15.25 -18.97 -23.99
N TYR A 106 13.93 -18.86 -24.08
CA TYR A 106 13.00 -19.56 -23.21
C TYR A 106 11.65 -19.76 -23.92
N PRO A 107 10.92 -20.89 -23.71
CA PRO A 107 9.72 -21.19 -24.50
C PRO A 107 8.57 -20.19 -24.38
N ASP A 108 8.50 -19.44 -23.27
CA ASP A 108 7.48 -18.40 -23.07
C ASP A 108 7.84 -17.03 -23.69
N LEU A 109 8.99 -16.93 -24.36
CA LEU A 109 9.50 -15.73 -25.01
C LEU A 109 9.72 -15.98 -26.51
N PRO A 110 8.68 -15.79 -27.35
CA PRO A 110 8.71 -16.18 -28.76
C PRO A 110 9.83 -15.50 -29.57
N LYS A 111 10.19 -14.26 -29.23
CA LYS A 111 11.20 -13.48 -29.94
C LYS A 111 12.65 -13.93 -29.67
N ALA A 112 12.87 -14.76 -28.65
CA ALA A 112 14.20 -15.06 -28.09
C ALA A 112 14.98 -13.83 -27.58
N TYR A 113 14.29 -12.70 -27.44
CA TYR A 113 14.72 -11.51 -26.74
C TYR A 113 13.50 -10.80 -26.14
N GLN A 114 13.70 -10.19 -24.98
CA GLN A 114 12.73 -9.32 -24.34
C GLN A 114 13.09 -7.88 -24.69
N ILE A 115 12.14 -7.11 -25.18
CA ILE A 115 12.33 -5.66 -25.37
C ILE A 115 12.20 -4.99 -23.99
N SER A 116 13.26 -4.33 -23.54
CA SER A 116 13.37 -3.68 -22.22
C SER A 116 14.19 -2.38 -22.36
N GLN A 117 14.59 -1.75 -21.26
CA GLN A 117 15.48 -0.58 -21.26
C GLN A 117 16.58 -0.80 -20.22
N LEU A 118 17.84 -0.55 -20.56
CA LEU A 118 18.96 -0.72 -19.63
C LEU A 118 19.76 0.57 -19.47
N LYS A 119 20.26 1.14 -20.58
CA LYS A 119 21.21 2.25 -20.55
C LYS A 119 20.57 3.59 -20.19
N GLN A 120 19.38 3.85 -20.73
CA GLN A 120 18.69 5.13 -20.57
C GLN A 120 17.18 4.87 -20.39
N PRO A 121 16.79 4.41 -19.19
CA PRO A 121 15.41 4.06 -18.89
C PRO A 121 14.51 5.29 -18.94
N ILE A 122 13.19 5.10 -18.93
CA ILE A 122 12.24 6.22 -18.99
C ILE A 122 12.36 7.15 -17.77
N CYS A 123 12.68 6.61 -16.59
CA CYS A 123 13.00 7.41 -15.41
C CYS A 123 14.23 6.89 -14.65
N GLU A 124 15.00 7.82 -14.09
CA GLU A 124 16.20 7.58 -13.29
C GLU A 124 16.09 8.23 -11.92
N GLY A 125 16.68 7.58 -10.92
CA GLY A 125 16.66 8.09 -9.55
C GLY A 125 15.23 8.16 -8.98
N GLY A 126 15.09 8.97 -7.94
CA GLY A 126 13.83 9.16 -7.21
C GLY A 126 13.88 8.53 -5.85
N GLU A 127 12.76 8.60 -5.15
CA GLU A 127 12.68 8.19 -3.77
C GLU A 127 11.26 7.89 -3.31
N LEU A 128 11.16 7.02 -2.30
CA LEU A 128 9.91 6.66 -1.69
C LEU A 128 10.06 6.63 -0.17
N THR A 129 9.26 7.45 0.52
CA THR A 129 9.23 7.47 1.98
C THR A 129 8.32 6.38 2.50
N ILE A 130 8.88 5.45 3.27
CA ILE A 130 8.16 4.39 3.97
C ILE A 130 7.88 4.80 5.41
N THR A 131 6.75 4.35 5.95
CA THR A 131 6.42 4.48 7.38
C THR A 131 6.42 3.10 8.03
N LEU A 132 7.16 2.96 9.13
CA LEU A 132 7.22 1.73 9.92
C LEU A 132 6.16 1.74 11.01
N SER A 133 5.48 0.60 11.15
CA SER A 133 4.48 0.36 12.20
C SER A 133 5.02 -0.66 13.22
N ASP A 134 4.61 -0.52 14.47
CA ASP A 134 4.81 -1.51 15.50
C ASP A 134 3.90 -2.74 15.28
N ARG A 135 4.07 -3.75 16.14
CA ARG A 135 3.28 -5.00 16.09
C ARG A 135 1.78 -4.81 16.27
N HIS A 136 1.32 -3.66 16.75
CA HIS A 136 -0.09 -3.31 16.91
C HIS A 136 -0.60 -2.38 15.79
N GLY A 137 0.24 -2.10 14.78
CA GLY A 137 -0.11 -1.23 13.65
C GLY A 137 0.13 0.26 13.90
N ASN A 138 0.62 0.66 15.07
CA ASN A 138 0.89 2.07 15.38
C ASN A 138 2.21 2.51 14.76
N LYS A 139 2.27 3.72 14.23
CA LYS A 139 3.53 4.29 13.72
C LYS A 139 4.61 4.27 14.83
N ILE A 140 5.80 3.76 14.52
CA ILE A 140 6.95 3.89 15.42
C ILE A 140 7.29 5.39 15.54
N ALA A 141 7.40 5.92 16.75
CA ALA A 141 7.63 7.35 16.96
C ALA A 141 9.08 7.78 16.65
N GLY A 142 9.27 9.05 16.27
CA GLY A 142 10.59 9.65 16.01
C GLY A 142 11.14 9.40 14.60
N GLU A 143 12.40 9.78 14.37
CA GLU A 143 13.12 9.59 13.08
C GLU A 143 13.17 8.12 12.65
N HIS A 144 13.05 7.18 13.60
CA HIS A 144 13.00 5.74 13.33
C HIS A 144 11.67 5.24 12.74
N GLY A 145 10.63 6.10 12.71
CA GLY A 145 9.30 5.76 12.21
C GLY A 145 9.10 5.93 10.72
N THR A 146 9.96 6.69 10.05
CA THR A 146 9.89 6.97 8.62
C THR A 146 11.26 6.90 8.01
N LYS A 147 11.38 6.31 6.83
CA LYS A 147 12.65 6.18 6.13
C LYS A 147 12.47 6.47 4.66
N CYS A 148 13.37 7.24 4.08
CA CYS A 148 13.41 7.45 2.64
C CYS A 148 14.23 6.34 1.99
N ILE A 149 13.64 5.63 1.03
CA ILE A 149 14.30 4.60 0.22
C ILE A 149 14.50 5.16 -1.18
N GLN A 150 15.74 5.21 -1.64
CA GLN A 150 16.04 5.73 -2.97
C GLN A 150 15.67 4.70 -4.05
N ILE A 151 15.27 5.20 -5.21
CA ILE A 151 15.01 4.43 -6.41
C ILE A 151 16.19 4.60 -7.36
N GLU A 152 16.64 3.50 -7.95
CA GLU A 152 17.72 3.53 -8.94
C GLU A 152 17.16 3.93 -10.30
N ARG A 153 16.11 3.23 -10.75
CA ARG A 153 15.50 3.41 -12.07
C ARG A 153 14.09 2.86 -12.15
N ILE A 154 13.36 3.33 -13.15
CA ILE A 154 12.05 2.84 -13.56
C ILE A 154 12.09 2.67 -15.08
N GLN A 155 11.84 1.45 -15.56
CA GLN A 155 11.94 1.12 -16.99
C GLN A 155 10.72 0.35 -17.48
N LEU A 156 10.40 0.53 -18.76
CA LEU A 156 9.39 -0.24 -19.46
C LEU A 156 9.99 -1.51 -20.07
N GLU A 157 9.28 -2.62 -19.92
CA GLU A 157 9.59 -3.85 -20.62
C GLU A 157 8.33 -4.62 -20.96
N GLU A 158 8.45 -5.57 -21.87
CA GLU A 158 7.38 -6.52 -22.12
C GLU A 158 7.46 -7.73 -21.19
N ASP A 159 6.31 -8.21 -20.74
CA ASP A 159 6.24 -9.48 -20.02
C ASP A 159 6.39 -10.68 -20.97
N ALA A 160 6.84 -11.79 -20.40
CA ALA A 160 6.86 -13.09 -21.06
C ALA A 160 5.48 -13.78 -20.97
N GLY A 161 5.32 -14.84 -21.77
CA GLY A 161 4.18 -15.75 -21.64
C GLY A 161 4.19 -16.51 -20.31
N LYS A 162 3.31 -17.51 -20.22
CA LYS A 162 3.25 -18.43 -19.08
C LYS A 162 3.66 -19.82 -19.53
N LEU A 163 4.60 -20.41 -18.80
CA LEU A 163 4.95 -21.82 -18.94
C LEU A 163 4.20 -22.63 -17.87
N ILE A 164 3.47 -23.65 -18.29
CA ILE A 164 2.68 -24.53 -17.41
C ILE A 164 3.27 -25.93 -17.52
N HIS A 165 3.90 -26.41 -16.45
CA HIS A 165 4.39 -27.78 -16.39
C HIS A 165 3.24 -28.73 -16.07
N SER A 166 3.25 -29.92 -16.67
CA SER A 166 2.32 -30.97 -16.28
C SER A 166 2.40 -31.26 -14.78
N GLN A 167 1.25 -31.33 -14.10
CA GLN A 167 1.17 -31.79 -12.72
C GLN A 167 1.34 -33.31 -12.61
N ASP A 168 1.03 -34.03 -13.69
CA ASP A 168 1.34 -35.45 -13.82
C ASP A 168 2.82 -35.58 -14.15
N VAL A 169 3.58 -36.05 -13.15
CA VAL A 169 5.03 -36.31 -13.25
C VAL A 169 5.41 -37.35 -14.31
N SER A 170 4.46 -38.15 -14.79
CA SER A 170 4.69 -39.08 -15.91
C SER A 170 4.75 -38.36 -17.26
N ILE A 171 4.12 -37.18 -17.37
CA ILE A 171 4.09 -36.36 -18.58
C ILE A 171 5.24 -35.35 -18.53
N LYS A 172 6.25 -35.55 -19.38
CA LYS A 172 7.45 -34.69 -19.48
C LYS A 172 7.26 -33.54 -20.47
N GLU A 173 6.12 -32.88 -20.39
CA GLU A 173 5.75 -31.81 -21.31
C GLU A 173 5.45 -30.52 -20.54
N SER A 174 5.64 -29.40 -21.22
CA SER A 174 5.26 -28.07 -20.73
C SER A 174 4.41 -27.38 -21.78
N TYR A 175 3.33 -26.77 -21.34
CA TYR A 175 2.40 -26.03 -22.18
C TYR A 175 2.75 -24.55 -22.14
N VAL A 176 2.69 -23.89 -23.31
CA VAL A 176 2.98 -22.46 -23.43
C VAL A 176 1.68 -21.70 -23.70
N ASP A 177 1.39 -20.73 -22.84
CA ASP A 177 0.32 -19.75 -23.05
C ASP A 177 0.91 -18.36 -23.25
N LEU A 178 0.74 -17.81 -24.44
CA LEU A 178 1.28 -16.52 -24.87
C LEU A 178 0.28 -15.36 -24.71
N ASN A 179 -0.85 -15.58 -24.04
CA ASN A 179 -1.79 -14.49 -23.72
C ASN A 179 -1.13 -13.32 -23.01
N ARG A 180 -0.18 -13.57 -22.11
CA ARG A 180 0.53 -12.55 -21.34
C ARG A 180 1.75 -11.95 -22.07
N THR A 181 2.25 -12.60 -23.12
CA THR A 181 3.47 -12.12 -23.78
C THR A 181 3.25 -10.73 -24.38
N SER A 182 4.21 -9.83 -24.21
CA SER A 182 4.12 -8.41 -24.63
C SER A 182 3.16 -7.53 -23.82
N THR A 183 2.59 -8.00 -22.71
CA THR A 183 1.86 -7.11 -21.79
C THR A 183 2.83 -6.08 -21.20
N PRO A 184 2.44 -4.79 -21.05
CA PRO A 184 3.36 -3.77 -20.55
C PRO A 184 3.70 -4.00 -19.07
N LEU A 185 4.99 -3.96 -18.79
CA LEU A 185 5.55 -4.17 -17.48
C LEU A 185 6.45 -3.00 -17.11
N LEU A 186 6.35 -2.56 -15.87
CA LEU A 186 7.20 -1.54 -15.30
C LEU A 186 8.13 -2.22 -14.31
N GLU A 187 9.44 -2.22 -14.57
CA GLU A 187 10.46 -2.65 -13.61
C GLU A 187 10.92 -1.44 -12.80
N ILE A 188 10.72 -1.49 -11.49
CA ILE A 188 11.09 -0.46 -10.51
C ILE A 188 12.17 -1.05 -9.62
N VAL A 189 13.38 -0.51 -9.71
CA VAL A 189 14.55 -1.01 -8.97
C VAL A 189 14.87 -0.04 -7.85
N SER A 190 14.87 -0.52 -6.60
CA SER A 190 15.31 0.28 -5.46
C SER A 190 16.83 0.28 -5.33
N LYS A 191 17.39 1.33 -4.73
CA LYS A 191 18.74 1.26 -4.17
C LYS A 191 18.76 0.29 -2.97
N PRO A 192 19.95 -0.24 -2.60
CA PRO A 192 20.11 -1.16 -1.48
C PRO A 192 20.06 -0.42 -0.12
N ASP A 193 18.98 0.30 0.16
CA ASP A 193 18.84 1.17 1.35
C ASP A 193 18.07 0.50 2.50
N MET A 194 17.36 -0.58 2.22
CA MET A 194 16.57 -1.29 3.22
C MET A 194 17.47 -2.13 4.14
N ARG A 195 17.11 -2.21 5.41
CA ARG A 195 17.89 -2.84 6.50
C ARG A 195 17.15 -3.95 7.24
N SER A 196 15.90 -4.21 6.89
CA SER A 196 15.09 -5.27 7.50
C SER A 196 14.00 -5.76 6.57
N SER A 197 13.47 -6.96 6.84
CA SER A 197 12.26 -7.48 6.18
C SER A 197 11.05 -6.56 6.37
N ALA A 198 10.92 -5.93 7.55
CA ALA A 198 9.87 -4.97 7.85
C ALA A 198 9.95 -3.71 6.97
N GLU A 199 11.16 -3.18 6.73
CA GLU A 199 11.36 -2.05 5.79
C GLU A 199 11.02 -2.46 4.35
N ALA A 200 11.43 -3.65 3.91
CA ALA A 200 11.10 -4.17 2.59
C ALA A 200 9.58 -4.34 2.39
N LEU A 201 8.89 -4.84 3.40
CA LEU A 201 7.44 -4.98 3.39
C LEU A 201 6.74 -3.62 3.36
N ALA A 202 7.21 -2.66 4.16
CA ALA A 202 6.69 -1.30 4.16
C ALA A 202 6.89 -0.63 2.80
N TYR A 203 8.06 -0.80 2.16
CA TYR A 203 8.34 -0.31 0.82
C TYR A 203 7.39 -0.90 -0.22
N MET A 204 7.26 -2.23 -0.28
CA MET A 204 6.36 -2.91 -1.20
C MET A 204 4.89 -2.44 -1.05
N LYS A 205 4.38 -2.33 0.18
CA LYS A 205 3.02 -1.85 0.46
C LYS A 205 2.83 -0.37 0.10
N THR A 206 3.87 0.43 0.27
CA THR A 206 3.85 1.87 -0.02
C THR A 206 3.86 2.08 -1.53
N LEU A 207 4.73 1.37 -2.25
CA LEU A 207 4.78 1.42 -3.71
C LEU A 207 3.48 0.93 -4.34
N ARG A 208 2.95 -0.21 -3.88
CA ARG A 208 1.64 -0.73 -4.34
C ARG A 208 0.54 0.32 -4.19
N ARG A 209 0.50 1.04 -3.06
CA ARG A 209 -0.47 2.12 -2.83
C ARG A 209 -0.31 3.26 -3.82
N VAL A 210 0.92 3.67 -4.14
CA VAL A 210 1.18 4.67 -5.19
C VAL A 210 0.64 4.20 -6.54
N LEU A 211 0.94 2.96 -6.95
CA LEU A 211 0.47 2.40 -8.22
C LEU A 211 -1.06 2.35 -8.32
N LEU A 212 -1.73 1.95 -7.24
CA LEU A 212 -3.19 1.94 -7.16
C LEU A 212 -3.79 3.35 -7.21
N TYR A 213 -3.21 4.30 -6.49
CA TYR A 213 -3.68 5.70 -6.47
C TYR A 213 -3.56 6.39 -7.82
N LEU A 214 -2.54 6.03 -8.60
CA LEU A 214 -2.37 6.49 -9.96
C LEU A 214 -3.24 5.71 -10.96
N GLU A 215 -3.90 4.64 -10.52
CA GLU A 215 -4.73 3.74 -11.34
C GLU A 215 -3.95 3.10 -12.51
N VAL A 216 -2.63 2.94 -12.36
CA VAL A 216 -1.76 2.38 -13.41
C VAL A 216 -1.60 0.86 -13.32
N SER A 217 -1.93 0.25 -12.20
CA SER A 217 -1.86 -1.21 -11.96
C SER A 217 -2.88 -1.61 -10.89
N ASP A 218 -3.38 -2.85 -10.92
CA ASP A 218 -4.21 -3.42 -9.84
C ASP A 218 -3.38 -3.95 -8.65
N GLY A 219 -2.05 -4.04 -8.81
CA GLY A 219 -1.10 -4.41 -7.76
C GLY A 219 -1.35 -5.79 -7.13
N ASN A 220 -2.04 -6.71 -7.82
CA ASN A 220 -2.37 -8.03 -7.32
C ASN A 220 -1.19 -9.03 -7.44
N MET A 221 -0.61 -9.40 -6.31
CA MET A 221 0.49 -10.37 -6.30
C MET A 221 0.05 -11.80 -6.61
N GLN A 222 -1.20 -12.17 -6.32
CA GLN A 222 -1.71 -13.54 -6.54
C GLN A 222 -1.95 -13.80 -8.03
N GLU A 223 -2.45 -12.80 -8.75
CA GLU A 223 -2.64 -12.85 -10.20
C GLU A 223 -1.34 -12.54 -10.97
N GLY A 224 -0.29 -12.10 -10.28
CA GLY A 224 1.04 -11.88 -10.83
C GLY A 224 1.23 -10.51 -11.51
N SER A 225 0.28 -9.59 -11.35
CA SER A 225 0.40 -8.21 -11.83
C SER A 225 1.36 -7.37 -10.98
N LEU A 226 1.69 -7.81 -9.77
CA LEU A 226 2.80 -7.27 -8.97
C LEU A 226 3.74 -8.41 -8.54
N ARG A 227 5.00 -8.34 -8.98
CA ARG A 227 6.04 -9.32 -8.65
C ARG A 227 7.23 -8.62 -8.00
N CYS A 228 8.00 -9.37 -7.24
CA CYS A 228 9.18 -8.85 -6.55
C CYS A 228 10.26 -9.92 -6.47
N ASP A 229 11.46 -9.54 -6.91
CA ASP A 229 12.71 -10.25 -6.66
C ASP A 229 13.52 -9.45 -5.63
N ALA A 230 14.07 -10.15 -4.63
CA ALA A 230 14.73 -9.51 -3.50
C ALA A 230 16.23 -9.80 -3.52
N ASN A 231 17.03 -8.74 -3.52
CA ASN A 231 18.49 -8.82 -3.45
C ASN A 231 18.94 -8.53 -2.01
N ILE A 232 19.68 -9.45 -1.41
CA ILE A 232 20.12 -9.35 -0.01
C ILE A 232 21.59 -9.68 0.17
N SER A 233 22.26 -8.91 1.02
CA SER A 233 23.60 -9.20 1.51
C SER A 233 23.73 -8.77 2.97
N LEU A 234 24.65 -9.41 3.71
CA LEU A 234 25.07 -8.95 5.03
C LEU A 234 26.48 -8.33 4.96
N ARG A 235 26.71 -7.26 5.71
CA ARG A 235 28.03 -6.64 5.87
C ARG A 235 28.35 -6.39 7.34
N PRO A 236 29.63 -6.30 7.74
CA PRO A 236 29.99 -5.91 9.10
C PRO A 236 29.45 -4.50 9.40
N GLN A 237 28.87 -4.29 10.58
CA GLN A 237 28.33 -3.00 10.99
C GLN A 237 29.39 -1.90 10.89
N GLY A 238 29.03 -0.77 10.27
CA GLY A 238 29.94 0.36 10.02
C GLY A 238 30.80 0.24 8.75
N SER A 239 30.79 -0.89 8.07
CA SER A 239 31.48 -1.05 6.78
C SER A 239 30.70 -0.38 5.64
N SER A 240 31.40 0.31 4.74
CA SER A 240 30.82 0.82 3.49
C SER A 240 30.76 -0.25 2.39
N LYS A 241 31.57 -1.31 2.48
CA LYS A 241 31.64 -2.38 1.47
C LYS A 241 30.46 -3.34 1.63
N LEU A 242 29.70 -3.55 0.54
CA LEU A 242 28.61 -4.52 0.48
C LEU A 242 29.15 -5.96 0.54
N GLY A 243 28.36 -6.86 1.13
CA GLY A 243 28.65 -8.29 1.16
C GLY A 243 28.29 -8.99 -0.14
N THR A 244 28.51 -10.31 -0.19
CA THR A 244 28.04 -11.13 -1.32
C THR A 244 26.52 -11.11 -1.38
N ARG A 245 25.98 -10.89 -2.57
CA ARG A 245 24.54 -10.78 -2.83
C ARG A 245 23.94 -12.14 -3.16
N THR A 246 22.84 -12.49 -2.51
CA THR A 246 21.91 -13.50 -3.00
C THR A 246 20.63 -12.83 -3.53
N GLU A 247 20.03 -13.43 -4.54
CA GLU A 247 18.80 -12.97 -5.18
C GLU A 247 17.71 -14.00 -4.93
N ILE A 248 16.64 -13.63 -4.22
CA ILE A 248 15.50 -14.51 -3.94
C ILE A 248 14.40 -14.21 -4.95
N LYS A 249 13.87 -15.24 -5.60
CA LYS A 249 12.72 -15.17 -6.51
C LYS A 249 11.53 -15.99 -6.00
N ASN A 250 10.39 -15.85 -6.68
CA ASN A 250 9.15 -16.59 -6.43
C ASN A 250 8.51 -16.30 -5.05
N MET A 251 8.42 -15.02 -4.69
CA MET A 251 7.76 -14.56 -3.46
C MET A 251 6.40 -13.93 -3.79
N ASN A 252 5.38 -14.77 -3.96
CA ASN A 252 4.07 -14.37 -4.51
C ASN A 252 3.14 -13.67 -3.51
N THR A 253 3.57 -13.43 -2.27
CA THR A 253 2.79 -12.71 -1.27
C THR A 253 3.69 -11.83 -0.41
N PHE A 254 3.13 -10.77 0.15
CA PHE A 254 3.81 -9.91 1.13
C PHE A 254 4.40 -10.69 2.32
N LYS A 255 3.63 -11.63 2.89
CA LYS A 255 4.11 -12.52 3.97
C LYS A 255 5.23 -13.45 3.48
N GLY A 256 5.14 -13.90 2.24
CA GLY A 256 6.19 -14.71 1.59
C GLY A 256 7.50 -13.94 1.45
N ILE A 257 7.46 -12.67 1.05
CA ILE A 257 8.65 -11.79 0.97
C ILE A 257 9.29 -11.65 2.34
N GLU A 258 8.50 -11.30 3.37
CA GLU A 258 8.99 -11.12 4.74
C GLU A 258 9.65 -12.40 5.26
N ALA A 259 8.97 -13.54 5.14
CA ALA A 259 9.49 -14.83 5.59
C ALA A 259 10.75 -15.28 4.82
N ALA A 260 10.81 -15.02 3.50
CA ALA A 260 11.97 -15.36 2.68
C ALA A 260 13.21 -14.52 3.06
N LEU A 261 13.02 -13.21 3.26
CA LEU A 261 14.07 -12.31 3.72
C LEU A 261 14.57 -12.70 5.11
N GLU A 262 13.67 -12.97 6.06
CA GLU A 262 14.05 -13.40 7.40
C GLU A 262 14.85 -14.70 7.42
N TYR A 263 14.45 -15.67 6.58
CA TYR A 263 15.17 -16.92 6.43
C TYR A 263 16.58 -16.67 5.89
N GLU A 264 16.71 -15.87 4.83
CA GLU A 264 18.01 -15.61 4.19
C GLU A 264 18.94 -14.77 5.07
N ILE A 265 18.41 -13.81 5.84
CA ILE A 265 19.18 -13.08 6.87
C ILE A 265 19.80 -14.07 7.87
N LYS A 266 18.99 -15.01 8.39
CA LYS A 266 19.46 -16.02 9.35
C LYS A 266 20.50 -16.95 8.73
N ARG A 267 20.27 -17.39 7.49
CA ARG A 267 21.20 -18.27 6.75
C ARG A 267 22.55 -17.59 6.52
N GLN A 268 22.57 -16.39 5.94
CA GLN A 268 23.81 -15.66 5.69
C GLN A 268 24.56 -15.35 6.98
N ARG A 269 23.84 -14.99 8.05
CA ARG A 269 24.44 -14.73 9.36
C ARG A 269 25.15 -15.97 9.90
N ALA A 270 24.49 -17.13 9.87
CA ALA A 270 25.10 -18.38 10.34
C ALA A 270 26.36 -18.76 9.54
N VAL A 271 26.34 -18.58 8.20
CA VAL A 271 27.51 -18.80 7.34
C VAL A 271 28.66 -17.87 7.75
N LEU A 272 28.38 -16.57 7.91
CA LEU A 272 29.41 -15.58 8.22
C LEU A 272 29.96 -15.70 9.65
N GLU A 273 29.12 -16.06 10.63
CA GLU A 273 29.52 -16.30 12.02
C GLU A 273 30.37 -17.57 12.17
N ASN A 274 30.19 -18.56 11.30
CA ASN A 274 31.06 -19.73 11.21
C ASN A 274 32.42 -19.43 10.54
N GLY A 275 32.62 -18.22 10.01
CA GLY A 275 33.82 -17.84 9.27
C GLY A 275 33.83 -18.26 7.80
N ASP A 276 32.71 -18.78 7.30
CA ASP A 276 32.53 -19.19 5.91
C ASP A 276 32.15 -17.98 5.03
N ARG A 277 32.08 -18.20 3.71
CA ARG A 277 31.70 -17.18 2.73
C ARG A 277 30.31 -17.46 2.17
N VAL A 278 29.51 -16.41 2.01
CA VAL A 278 28.25 -16.48 1.28
C VAL A 278 28.55 -16.54 -0.21
N ASP A 279 28.00 -17.53 -0.90
CA ASP A 279 28.06 -17.65 -2.36
C ASP A 279 27.04 -16.75 -3.04
N GLN A 280 27.38 -16.27 -4.24
CA GLN A 280 26.45 -15.49 -5.07
C GLN A 280 25.48 -16.43 -5.79
N GLU A 281 24.26 -16.51 -5.26
CA GLU A 281 23.25 -17.46 -5.75
C GLU A 281 21.93 -16.77 -6.09
N THR A 282 21.21 -17.35 -7.05
CA THR A 282 19.78 -17.09 -7.24
C THR A 282 19.03 -18.20 -6.53
N LEU A 283 18.11 -17.84 -5.64
CA LEU A 283 17.38 -18.72 -4.75
C LEU A 283 15.88 -18.71 -5.09
N LEU A 284 15.20 -19.83 -4.92
CA LEU A 284 13.74 -19.92 -4.89
C LEU A 284 13.25 -20.00 -3.46
N TYR A 285 12.24 -19.21 -3.12
CA TYR A 285 11.51 -19.43 -1.87
C TYR A 285 10.47 -20.55 -2.04
N ASP A 286 10.51 -21.53 -1.14
CA ASP A 286 9.50 -22.57 -1.00
C ASP A 286 8.58 -22.20 0.18
N SER A 287 7.34 -21.81 -0.12
CA SER A 287 6.37 -21.39 0.89
C SER A 287 5.88 -22.54 1.78
N THR A 288 5.94 -23.78 1.29
CA THR A 288 5.50 -24.98 2.03
C THR A 288 6.56 -25.35 3.06
N LEU A 289 7.83 -25.36 2.64
CA LEU A 289 8.96 -25.70 3.50
C LEU A 289 9.54 -24.50 4.27
N LYS A 290 9.06 -23.28 3.96
CA LYS A 290 9.51 -21.99 4.54
C LYS A 290 11.03 -21.80 4.50
N ARG A 291 11.65 -22.14 3.38
CA ARG A 291 13.11 -22.06 3.17
C ARG A 291 13.46 -21.59 1.76
N THR A 292 14.66 -21.03 1.61
CA THR A 292 15.25 -20.75 0.30
C THR A 292 16.01 -21.98 -0.20
N ARG A 293 15.98 -22.22 -1.52
CA ARG A 293 16.76 -23.28 -2.19
C ARG A 293 17.51 -22.72 -3.40
N PRO A 294 18.75 -23.13 -3.66
CA PRO A 294 19.52 -22.65 -4.80
C PRO A 294 18.88 -23.09 -6.12
N MET A 295 18.85 -22.17 -7.08
CA MET A 295 18.25 -22.33 -8.39
C MET A 295 19.35 -22.62 -9.43
N ARG A 296 19.99 -23.79 -9.34
CA ARG A 296 21.17 -24.22 -10.14
C ARG A 296 22.43 -23.34 -9.91
N SER A 297 23.63 -23.93 -9.95
CA SER A 297 24.88 -23.18 -9.85
C SER A 297 25.07 -22.28 -11.07
N LYS A 298 25.34 -20.99 -10.86
CA LYS A 298 25.72 -20.05 -11.93
C LYS A 298 27.17 -20.32 -12.34
N GLU A 299 27.38 -21.26 -13.24
CA GLU A 299 28.66 -21.37 -13.97
C GLU A 299 28.81 -20.29 -15.06
N GLU A 300 27.75 -19.54 -15.40
CA GLU A 300 27.83 -18.45 -16.37
C GLU A 300 26.96 -17.27 -15.91
N ALA A 301 27.58 -16.11 -15.65
CA ALA A 301 26.85 -14.85 -15.70
C ALA A 301 26.27 -14.75 -17.13
N ARG A 302 24.96 -14.95 -17.28
CA ARG A 302 24.33 -14.98 -18.61
C ARG A 302 24.56 -13.64 -19.29
N ASP A 303 25.39 -13.65 -20.34
CA ASP A 303 25.54 -12.51 -21.22
C ASP A 303 24.25 -12.34 -22.03
N TYR A 304 23.37 -11.46 -21.55
CA TYR A 304 22.13 -11.11 -22.21
C TYR A 304 22.34 -10.30 -23.50
N ARG A 305 23.59 -9.96 -23.86
CA ARG A 305 23.96 -9.28 -25.10
C ARG A 305 23.06 -8.08 -25.40
N TYR A 306 22.93 -7.17 -24.44
CA TYR A 306 22.08 -5.98 -24.61
C TYR A 306 22.56 -5.12 -25.78
N PHE A 307 21.65 -4.75 -26.67
CA PHE A 307 21.89 -3.76 -27.71
C PHE A 307 20.61 -2.98 -28.04
N PRO A 308 20.70 -1.73 -28.53
CA PRO A 308 19.53 -0.93 -28.93
C PRO A 308 18.64 -1.66 -29.93
N ASP A 309 17.33 -1.64 -29.71
CA ASP A 309 16.39 -2.27 -30.63
C ASP A 309 16.28 -1.41 -31.91
N PRO A 310 16.73 -1.91 -33.08
CA PRO A 310 16.69 -1.13 -34.32
C PRO A 310 15.28 -0.90 -34.86
N ASP A 311 14.29 -1.68 -34.42
CA ASP A 311 12.91 -1.57 -34.88
C ASP A 311 12.15 -0.45 -34.15
N LEU A 312 12.70 0.07 -33.05
CA LEU A 312 12.10 1.12 -32.23
C LEU A 312 12.98 2.36 -32.22
N LEU A 313 12.42 3.46 -32.73
CA LEU A 313 13.04 4.77 -32.60
C LEU A 313 13.08 5.21 -31.12
N PRO A 314 14.03 6.10 -30.75
CA PRO A 314 14.08 6.63 -29.41
C PRO A 314 12.78 7.35 -29.01
N VAL A 315 12.37 7.16 -27.77
CA VAL A 315 11.24 7.88 -27.18
C VAL A 315 11.71 9.27 -26.77
N ILE A 316 11.07 10.31 -27.31
CA ILE A 316 11.36 11.71 -26.96
C ILE A 316 10.20 12.27 -26.12
N VAL A 317 10.47 12.56 -24.85
CA VAL A 317 9.53 13.16 -23.91
C VAL A 317 9.64 14.68 -23.98
N LYS A 318 8.72 15.32 -24.71
CA LYS A 318 8.69 16.78 -24.84
C LYS A 318 8.45 17.46 -23.49
N PRO A 319 9.11 18.58 -23.18
CA PRO A 319 8.90 19.32 -21.92
C PRO A 319 7.44 19.72 -21.67
N SER A 320 6.69 20.11 -22.71
CA SER A 320 5.27 20.45 -22.58
C SER A 320 4.43 19.25 -22.15
N TYR A 321 4.70 18.08 -22.73
CA TYR A 321 4.01 16.84 -22.38
C TYR A 321 4.31 16.43 -20.93
N LEU A 322 5.56 16.59 -20.49
CA LEU A 322 5.94 16.34 -19.10
C LEU A 322 5.23 17.29 -18.12
N ALA A 323 5.12 18.58 -18.48
CA ALA A 323 4.40 19.57 -17.68
C ALA A 323 2.91 19.21 -17.57
N ASP A 324 2.27 18.86 -18.68
CA ASP A 324 0.87 18.44 -18.71
C ASP A 324 0.65 17.22 -17.78
N LEU A 325 1.51 16.20 -17.89
CA LEU A 325 1.43 15.02 -17.02
C LEU A 325 1.63 15.38 -15.55
N LYS A 326 2.56 16.28 -15.23
CA LYS A 326 2.81 16.73 -13.86
C LYS A 326 1.60 17.45 -13.27
N THR A 327 0.91 18.28 -14.05
CA THR A 327 -0.31 18.97 -13.60
C THR A 327 -1.51 18.03 -13.45
N GLY A 328 -1.56 16.95 -14.24
CA GLY A 328 -2.61 15.94 -14.18
C GLY A 328 -2.42 14.86 -13.11
N LEU A 329 -1.32 14.88 -12.34
CA LEU A 329 -1.11 13.90 -11.28
C LEU A 329 -2.07 14.14 -10.10
N PRO A 330 -2.71 13.08 -9.58
CA PRO A 330 -3.48 13.21 -8.36
C PRO A 330 -2.56 13.48 -7.16
N GLU A 331 -3.13 14.08 -6.12
CA GLU A 331 -2.47 14.15 -4.82
C GLU A 331 -2.19 12.73 -4.31
N LEU A 332 -0.91 12.44 -4.08
CA LEU A 332 -0.44 11.12 -3.63
C LEU A 332 -0.96 10.80 -2.22
N PRO A 333 -1.13 9.51 -1.87
CA PRO A 333 -1.77 9.11 -0.61
C PRO A 333 -1.08 9.67 0.63
N TYR A 334 0.26 9.76 0.62
CA TYR A 334 1.03 10.30 1.75
C TYR A 334 0.89 11.82 1.90
N ALA A 335 0.95 12.55 0.79
CA ALA A 335 0.70 13.99 0.79
C ALA A 335 -0.72 14.29 1.25
N LYS A 336 -1.70 13.52 0.76
CA LYS A 336 -3.10 13.63 1.16
C LYS A 336 -3.31 13.30 2.65
N ARG A 337 -2.67 12.25 3.16
CA ARG A 337 -2.68 11.90 4.60
C ARG A 337 -2.17 13.07 5.44
N ASP A 338 -1.00 13.59 5.09
CA ASP A 338 -0.34 14.65 5.85
C ASP A 338 -1.16 15.95 5.78
N ARG A 339 -1.80 16.21 4.63
CA ARG A 339 -2.78 17.29 4.48
C ARG A 339 -4.02 17.08 5.35
N PHE A 340 -4.60 15.89 5.39
CA PHE A 340 -5.75 15.59 6.27
C PHE A 340 -5.40 15.78 7.75
N MET A 341 -4.19 15.40 8.17
CA MET A 341 -3.73 15.68 9.53
C MET A 341 -3.61 17.18 9.80
N LYS A 342 -3.02 17.93 8.87
CA LYS A 342 -2.73 19.36 9.03
C LYS A 342 -3.97 20.25 8.91
N GLU A 343 -4.78 20.04 7.88
CA GLU A 343 -5.92 20.88 7.51
C GLU A 343 -7.21 20.46 8.20
N TYR A 344 -7.40 19.15 8.42
CA TYR A 344 -8.63 18.61 9.03
C TYR A 344 -8.45 18.16 10.49
N GLY A 345 -7.24 18.27 11.04
CA GLY A 345 -6.96 17.92 12.44
C GLY A 345 -7.20 16.44 12.75
N LEU A 346 -7.13 15.57 11.74
CA LEU A 346 -7.35 14.14 11.89
C LEU A 346 -6.14 13.46 12.55
N SER A 347 -6.40 12.33 13.22
CA SER A 347 -5.32 11.50 13.72
C SER A 347 -4.55 10.85 12.57
N PHE A 348 -3.33 10.38 12.83
CA PHE A 348 -2.56 9.61 11.85
C PHE A 348 -3.31 8.35 11.41
N TYR A 349 -4.00 7.69 12.35
CA TYR A 349 -4.79 6.48 12.09
C TYR A 349 -5.95 6.78 11.14
N ASP A 350 -6.80 7.75 11.46
CA ASP A 350 -7.97 8.10 10.65
C ASP A 350 -7.53 8.55 9.25
N SER A 351 -6.49 9.40 9.18
CA SER A 351 -5.97 9.90 7.91
C SER A 351 -5.44 8.76 7.04
N THR A 352 -4.68 7.81 7.63
CA THR A 352 -4.12 6.67 6.89
C THR A 352 -5.21 5.75 6.35
N LEU A 353 -6.28 5.55 7.12
CA LEU A 353 -7.41 4.71 6.71
C LEU A 353 -8.21 5.36 5.57
N LEU A 354 -8.49 6.67 5.67
CA LEU A 354 -9.26 7.40 4.66
C LEU A 354 -8.52 7.55 3.32
N VAL A 355 -7.18 7.54 3.34
CA VAL A 355 -6.34 7.63 2.12
C VAL A 355 -5.83 6.27 1.64
N GLU A 356 -6.42 5.18 2.12
CA GLU A 356 -6.04 3.84 1.65
C GLU A 356 -6.40 3.64 0.18
N GLU A 357 -7.56 4.15 -0.23
CA GLU A 357 -8.04 4.16 -1.60
C GLU A 357 -8.39 5.58 -2.06
N ARG A 358 -8.08 5.90 -3.32
CA ARG A 358 -8.36 7.22 -3.89
C ARG A 358 -9.85 7.55 -3.88
N ALA A 359 -10.69 6.58 -4.23
CA ALA A 359 -12.14 6.74 -4.22
C ALA A 359 -12.67 7.05 -2.81
N LEU A 360 -12.14 6.39 -1.78
CA LEU A 360 -12.52 6.60 -0.39
C LEU A 360 -12.12 8.01 0.08
N ALA A 361 -10.90 8.43 -0.24
CA ALA A 361 -10.43 9.77 0.09
C ALA A 361 -11.26 10.86 -0.61
N ASN A 362 -11.60 10.66 -1.88
CA ASN A 362 -12.44 11.60 -2.63
C ASN A 362 -13.86 11.67 -2.05
N TYR A 363 -14.45 10.53 -1.68
CA TYR A 363 -15.76 10.48 -1.03
C TYR A 363 -15.73 11.26 0.30
N TYR A 364 -14.68 11.08 1.10
CA TYR A 364 -14.48 11.84 2.34
C TYR A 364 -14.46 13.35 2.10
N GLU A 365 -13.62 13.83 1.18
CA GLU A 365 -13.51 15.26 0.89
C GLU A 365 -14.83 15.84 0.38
N GLN A 366 -15.53 15.12 -0.49
CA GLN A 366 -16.85 15.55 -0.98
C GLN A 366 -17.87 15.66 0.17
N ALA A 367 -17.87 14.71 1.11
CA ALA A 367 -18.75 14.76 2.28
C ALA A 367 -18.38 15.93 3.23
N VAL A 368 -17.09 16.20 3.42
CA VAL A 368 -16.62 17.36 4.20
C VAL A 368 -17.05 18.67 3.55
N VAL A 369 -16.89 18.81 2.24
CA VAL A 369 -17.32 20.01 1.49
C VAL A 369 -18.83 20.19 1.57
N ALA A 370 -19.61 19.13 1.34
CA ALA A 370 -21.07 19.19 1.43
C ALA A 370 -21.55 19.62 2.82
N ALA A 371 -20.98 19.04 3.88
CA ALA A 371 -21.29 19.43 5.25
C ALA A 371 -20.92 20.89 5.54
N THR A 372 -19.73 21.32 5.11
CA THR A 372 -19.21 22.67 5.36
C THR A 372 -20.03 23.75 4.65
N ASN A 373 -20.58 23.44 3.49
CA ASN A 373 -21.48 24.33 2.74
C ASN A 373 -22.79 24.61 3.49
N LEU A 374 -23.27 23.64 4.28
CA LEU A 374 -24.50 23.78 5.07
C LEU A 374 -24.24 24.40 6.44
N LYS A 375 -23.14 24.03 7.09
CA LYS A 375 -22.74 24.58 8.38
C LYS A 375 -21.22 24.67 8.43
N ARG A 376 -20.66 25.86 8.65
CA ARG A 376 -19.21 25.98 8.91
C ARG A 376 -18.90 25.62 10.36
N SER A 377 -18.03 24.64 10.56
CA SER A 377 -17.51 24.23 11.87
C SER A 377 -16.18 23.49 11.71
N GLU A 378 -15.22 23.78 12.58
CA GLU A 378 -13.93 23.07 12.65
C GLU A 378 -14.09 21.58 13.04
N HIS A 379 -15.23 21.19 13.61
CA HIS A 379 -15.49 19.81 14.02
C HIS A 379 -15.97 18.92 12.88
N ILE A 380 -16.42 19.49 11.76
CA ILE A 380 -17.00 18.73 10.64
C ILE A 380 -16.04 17.71 10.06
N PRO A 381 -14.79 18.05 9.70
CA PRO A 381 -13.87 17.08 9.11
C PRO A 381 -13.67 15.84 9.99
N LYS A 382 -13.54 16.04 11.31
CA LYS A 382 -13.41 14.96 12.28
C LYS A 382 -14.71 14.15 12.44
N ARG A 383 -15.88 14.80 12.41
CA ARG A 383 -17.16 14.08 12.47
C ARG A 383 -17.39 13.24 11.23
N VAL A 384 -17.15 13.78 10.04
CA VAL A 384 -17.25 13.01 8.78
C VAL A 384 -16.27 11.83 8.82
N ALA A 385 -15.04 12.04 9.28
CA ALA A 385 -14.05 10.97 9.42
C ALA A 385 -14.56 9.85 10.34
N ASN A 386 -15.11 10.19 11.51
CA ASN A 386 -15.69 9.20 12.42
C ASN A 386 -16.84 8.41 11.77
N TRP A 387 -17.76 9.08 11.09
CA TRP A 387 -18.86 8.40 10.39
C TRP A 387 -18.35 7.46 9.30
N MET A 388 -17.31 7.88 8.59
CA MET A 388 -16.69 7.03 7.58
C MET A 388 -16.00 5.82 8.20
N THR A 389 -15.16 6.03 9.22
CA THR A 389 -14.38 4.94 9.81
C THR A 389 -15.23 3.95 10.60
N THR A 390 -16.35 4.39 11.20
CA THR A 390 -17.21 3.50 12.01
C THR A 390 -18.41 2.94 11.26
N GLU A 391 -19.14 3.76 10.51
CA GLU A 391 -20.41 3.31 9.90
C GLU A 391 -20.19 2.93 8.44
N VAL A 392 -19.61 3.80 7.61
CA VAL A 392 -19.43 3.53 6.17
C VAL A 392 -18.51 2.33 5.96
N LEU A 393 -17.31 2.32 6.53
CA LEU A 393 -16.36 1.22 6.37
C LEU A 393 -16.89 -0.09 6.95
N SER A 394 -17.71 -0.05 8.00
CA SER A 394 -18.36 -1.27 8.52
C SER A 394 -19.27 -1.89 7.46
N ILE A 395 -20.09 -1.08 6.78
CA ILE A 395 -21.00 -1.53 5.72
C ILE A 395 -20.23 -2.01 4.48
N LEU A 396 -19.18 -1.29 4.06
CA LEU A 396 -18.34 -1.73 2.94
C LEU A 396 -17.73 -3.11 3.20
N ASN A 397 -17.22 -3.32 4.42
CA ASN A 397 -16.63 -4.60 4.83
C ASN A 397 -17.66 -5.72 5.01
N GLU A 398 -18.82 -5.44 5.60
CA GLU A 398 -19.90 -6.43 5.82
C GLU A 398 -20.46 -6.96 4.50
N HIS A 399 -20.63 -6.07 3.52
CA HIS A 399 -21.21 -6.42 2.22
C HIS A 399 -20.16 -6.66 1.11
N TYR A 400 -18.87 -6.53 1.42
CA TYR A 400 -17.77 -6.64 0.44
C TYR A 400 -17.96 -5.76 -0.80
N ILE A 401 -18.41 -4.52 -0.60
CA ILE A 401 -18.65 -3.55 -1.68
C ILE A 401 -17.60 -2.43 -1.63
N SER A 402 -17.31 -1.86 -2.80
CA SER A 402 -16.44 -0.67 -2.91
C SER A 402 -17.20 0.61 -2.56
N ILE A 403 -16.47 1.65 -2.16
CA ILE A 403 -17.05 2.98 -1.94
C ILE A 403 -17.68 3.57 -3.21
N GLU A 404 -17.21 3.18 -4.39
CA GLU A 404 -17.78 3.63 -5.68
C GLU A 404 -19.19 3.09 -5.92
N THR A 405 -19.49 1.93 -5.34
CA THR A 405 -20.80 1.27 -5.42
C THR A 405 -21.66 1.51 -4.18
N PHE A 406 -21.19 2.33 -3.24
CA PHE A 406 -21.90 2.62 -2.00
C PHE A 406 -23.19 3.37 -2.27
N SER A 407 -24.27 3.00 -1.56
CA SER A 407 -25.63 3.47 -1.88
C SER A 407 -25.92 4.90 -1.45
N ILE A 408 -25.17 5.43 -0.49
CA ILE A 408 -25.32 6.81 0.00
C ILE A 408 -24.30 7.68 -0.72
N ALA A 409 -24.75 8.80 -1.28
CA ALA A 409 -23.85 9.77 -1.89
C ALA A 409 -23.08 10.54 -0.81
N ALA A 410 -21.85 10.96 -1.12
CA ALA A 410 -21.04 11.77 -0.21
C ALA A 410 -21.75 13.05 0.26
N ALA A 411 -22.54 13.67 -0.63
CA ALA A 411 -23.33 14.85 -0.31
C ALA A 411 -24.38 14.58 0.78
N ASP A 412 -25.08 13.44 0.72
CA ASP A 412 -26.11 13.06 1.70
C ASP A 412 -25.47 12.73 3.06
N LEU A 413 -24.29 12.09 3.07
CA LEU A 413 -23.54 11.90 4.32
C LEU A 413 -23.12 13.24 4.91
N GLY A 414 -22.65 14.17 4.08
CA GLY A 414 -22.30 15.52 4.49
C GLY A 414 -23.49 16.27 5.08
N GLU A 415 -24.66 16.17 4.46
CA GLU A 415 -25.91 16.75 4.97
C GLU A 415 -26.28 16.19 6.33
N LEU A 416 -26.26 14.86 6.50
CA LEU A 416 -26.52 14.22 7.79
C LEU A 416 -25.59 14.74 8.89
N VAL A 417 -24.29 14.86 8.61
CA VAL A 417 -23.30 15.38 9.56
C VAL A 417 -23.56 16.85 9.89
N ALA A 418 -23.91 17.68 8.90
CA ALA A 418 -24.26 19.08 9.14
C ALA A 418 -25.51 19.22 10.01
N THR A 419 -26.54 18.39 9.81
CA THR A 419 -27.74 18.36 10.66
C THR A 419 -27.41 18.04 12.13
N ILE A 420 -26.49 17.10 12.37
CA ILE A 420 -25.99 16.79 13.72
C ILE A 420 -25.26 18.00 14.30
N GLU A 421 -24.39 18.64 13.53
CA GLU A 421 -23.61 19.80 13.98
C GLU A 421 -24.48 21.03 14.25
N MET A 422 -25.60 21.18 13.53
CA MET A 422 -26.63 22.18 13.80
C MET A 422 -27.48 21.86 15.06
N GLY A 423 -27.33 20.68 15.65
CA GLY A 423 -28.11 20.25 16.81
C GLY A 423 -29.58 19.93 16.49
N GLN A 424 -29.93 19.76 15.21
CA GLN A 424 -31.31 19.47 14.80
C GLN A 424 -31.73 18.03 15.14
N ILE A 425 -30.77 17.09 15.12
CA ILE A 425 -30.96 15.69 15.52
C ILE A 425 -29.86 15.25 16.48
N SER A 426 -30.15 14.29 17.34
CA SER A 426 -29.15 13.66 18.20
C SER A 426 -28.32 12.64 17.42
N GLY A 427 -27.11 12.32 17.90
CA GLY A 427 -26.28 11.27 17.28
C GLY A 427 -26.97 9.90 17.20
N LYS A 428 -27.87 9.60 18.14
CA LYS A 428 -28.67 8.37 18.12
C LYS A 428 -29.69 8.39 16.98
N MET A 429 -30.41 9.50 16.81
CA MET A 429 -31.33 9.68 15.68
C MET A 429 -30.61 9.58 14.35
N ALA A 430 -29.43 10.20 14.25
CA ALA A 430 -28.65 10.17 13.03
C ALA A 430 -28.29 8.74 12.59
N LYS A 431 -28.01 7.83 13.53
CA LYS A 431 -27.77 6.41 13.20
C LYS A 431 -29.01 5.72 12.63
N GLU A 432 -30.20 6.05 13.13
CA GLU A 432 -31.45 5.52 12.57
C GLU A 432 -31.75 6.11 11.19
N VAL A 433 -31.50 7.43 11.01
CA VAL A 433 -31.58 8.08 9.69
C VAL A 433 -30.62 7.41 8.71
N PHE A 434 -29.36 7.18 9.09
CA PHE A 434 -28.35 6.54 8.24
C PHE A 434 -28.77 5.13 7.79
N LYS A 435 -29.33 4.31 8.69
CA LYS A 435 -29.88 2.98 8.32
C LYS A 435 -31.01 3.09 7.30
N GLU A 436 -31.89 4.07 7.47
CA GLU A 436 -33.00 4.29 6.54
C GLU A 436 -32.51 4.84 5.19
N MET A 437 -31.47 5.67 5.17
CA MET A 437 -30.79 6.10 3.95
C MET A 437 -30.23 4.90 3.18
N LEU A 438 -29.58 3.95 3.86
CA LEU A 438 -29.08 2.72 3.22
C LEU A 438 -30.20 1.90 2.58
N ALA A 439 -31.35 1.78 3.26
CA ALA A 439 -32.48 0.97 2.80
C ALA A 439 -33.28 1.63 1.67
N THR A 440 -33.49 2.94 1.74
CA THR A 440 -34.43 3.68 0.88
C THR A 440 -33.75 4.53 -0.19
N LYS A 441 -32.44 4.81 -0.04
CA LYS A 441 -31.67 5.76 -0.86
C LYS A 441 -32.26 7.17 -0.87
N GLN A 442 -32.99 7.54 0.18
CA GLN A 442 -33.53 8.89 0.35
C GLN A 442 -32.53 9.79 1.08
N SER A 443 -32.65 11.10 0.87
CA SER A 443 -31.82 12.10 1.56
C SER A 443 -32.15 12.17 3.05
N PRO A 444 -31.17 12.53 3.91
CA PRO A 444 -31.39 12.61 5.35
C PRO A 444 -32.49 13.62 5.71
N HIS A 445 -32.55 14.77 5.03
CA HIS A 445 -33.59 15.78 5.29
C HIS A 445 -35.01 15.22 5.10
N LYS A 446 -35.23 14.42 4.05
CA LYS A 446 -36.54 13.82 3.80
C LYS A 446 -36.91 12.83 4.92
N ILE A 447 -35.98 11.95 5.29
CA ILE A 447 -36.20 10.95 6.35
C ILE A 447 -36.48 11.65 7.70
N ILE A 448 -35.73 12.71 8.02
CA ILE A 448 -35.91 13.48 9.25
C ILE A 448 -37.30 14.11 9.30
N ALA A 449 -37.76 14.69 8.19
CA ALA A 449 -39.09 15.27 8.07
C ALA A 449 -40.19 14.22 8.23
N ASP A 450 -40.08 13.10 7.50
CA ASP A 450 -41.07 12.01 7.50
C ASP A 450 -41.18 11.33 8.88
N ARG A 451 -40.05 11.22 9.61
CA ARG A 451 -40.01 10.66 10.97
C ARG A 451 -40.34 11.66 12.08
N GLY A 452 -40.45 12.95 11.75
CA GLY A 452 -40.62 14.03 12.73
C GLY A 452 -39.47 14.12 13.72
N TYR A 453 -38.25 13.77 13.31
CA TYR A 453 -37.07 13.84 14.19
C TYR A 453 -36.65 15.28 14.40
N LYS A 454 -36.78 15.76 15.63
CA LYS A 454 -36.23 17.04 16.09
C LYS A 454 -35.71 16.88 17.50
N VAL A 455 -34.62 17.58 17.82
CA VAL A 455 -34.15 17.69 19.20
C VAL A 455 -35.11 18.60 19.98
N VAL A 456 -35.60 18.12 21.12
CA VAL A 456 -36.37 18.92 22.07
C VAL A 456 -35.38 19.82 22.82
N ALA A 457 -35.25 21.06 22.38
CA ALA A 457 -34.38 22.08 22.97
C ALA A 457 -35.11 23.01 23.95
N ASP A 458 -36.43 22.88 24.07
CA ASP A 458 -37.24 23.66 25.01
C ASP A 458 -36.95 23.21 26.45
N LYS A 459 -36.32 24.11 27.23
CA LYS A 459 -35.94 23.86 28.62
C LYS A 459 -37.15 23.59 29.52
N ASP A 460 -38.30 24.16 29.22
CA ASP A 460 -39.50 24.02 30.05
C ASP A 460 -40.18 22.67 29.81
N ALA A 461 -40.25 22.25 28.54
CA ALA A 461 -40.70 20.91 28.17
C ALA A 461 -39.77 19.81 28.72
N LEU A 462 -38.45 20.00 28.58
CA LEU A 462 -37.46 19.06 29.10
C LEU A 462 -37.47 19.02 30.64
N GLY A 463 -37.61 20.18 31.29
CA GLY A 463 -37.73 20.30 32.74
C GLY A 463 -38.92 19.53 33.30
N SER A 464 -40.07 19.62 32.64
CA SER A 464 -41.31 18.92 33.02
C SER A 464 -41.17 17.38 32.93
N ILE A 465 -40.47 16.89 31.89
CA ILE A 465 -40.18 15.46 31.74
C ILE A 465 -39.19 15.00 32.82
N ILE A 466 -38.15 15.80 33.09
CA ILE A 466 -37.18 15.49 34.14
C ILE A 466 -37.87 15.43 35.52
N ASP A 467 -38.77 16.36 35.83
CA ASP A 467 -39.53 16.34 37.09
C ASP A 467 -40.37 15.06 37.24
N THR A 468 -40.97 14.62 36.13
CA THR A 468 -41.73 13.36 36.09
C THR A 468 -40.82 12.16 36.35
N VAL A 469 -39.68 12.08 35.66
CA VAL A 469 -38.69 11.00 35.86
C VAL A 469 -38.13 11.00 37.29
N LEU A 470 -37.83 12.17 37.87
CA LEU A 470 -37.35 12.26 39.24
C LEU A 470 -38.40 11.78 40.26
N LYS A 471 -39.70 12.00 39.97
CA LYS A 471 -40.81 11.51 40.78
C LYS A 471 -40.99 9.99 40.66
N ASP A 472 -40.99 9.48 39.43
CA ASP A 472 -41.23 8.06 39.14
C ASP A 472 -40.06 7.17 39.59
N TYR A 473 -38.85 7.72 39.64
CA TYR A 473 -37.63 7.01 40.03
C TYR A 473 -36.98 7.57 41.29
N ALA A 474 -37.80 7.98 42.28
CA ALA A 474 -37.34 8.58 43.54
C ALA A 474 -36.25 7.76 44.26
N LYS A 475 -36.31 6.42 44.22
CA LYS A 475 -35.27 5.54 44.79
C LYS A 475 -33.89 5.79 44.18
N ALA A 476 -33.80 5.96 42.86
CA ALA A 476 -32.55 6.21 42.16
C ALA A 476 -31.98 7.60 42.49
N VAL A 477 -32.85 8.59 42.77
CA VAL A 477 -32.45 9.92 43.23
C VAL A 477 -31.78 9.85 44.61
N THR A 478 -32.40 9.14 45.56
CA THR A 478 -31.84 8.94 46.91
C THR A 478 -30.50 8.19 46.86
N GLU A 479 -30.40 7.14 46.04
CA GLU A 479 -29.15 6.40 45.86
C GLU A 479 -28.02 7.28 45.31
N TYR A 480 -28.32 8.17 44.35
CA TYR A 480 -27.33 9.09 43.82
C TYR A 480 -26.88 10.12 44.87
N ARG A 481 -27.80 10.68 45.66
CA ARG A 481 -27.48 11.59 46.78
C ARG A 481 -26.60 10.92 47.84
N ASN A 482 -26.78 9.62 48.06
CA ASN A 482 -25.95 8.82 48.97
C ASN A 482 -24.59 8.40 48.34
N GLY A 483 -24.22 8.96 47.18
CA GLY A 483 -22.90 8.80 46.56
C GLY A 483 -22.80 7.71 45.49
N LYS A 484 -23.89 7.01 45.14
CA LYS A 484 -23.88 5.96 44.12
C LYS A 484 -23.95 6.57 42.71
N LYS A 485 -22.78 6.90 42.15
CA LYS A 485 -22.65 7.57 40.83
C LYS A 485 -23.36 6.86 39.67
N GLN A 486 -23.49 5.53 39.71
CA GLN A 486 -24.19 4.76 38.66
C GLN A 486 -25.68 5.10 38.52
N SER A 487 -26.33 5.51 39.62
CA SER A 487 -27.76 5.84 39.62
C SER A 487 -28.07 7.10 38.79
N PHE A 488 -27.07 7.97 38.59
CA PHE A 488 -27.19 9.11 37.68
C PHE A 488 -27.29 8.69 36.21
N GLY A 489 -26.42 7.77 35.77
CA GLY A 489 -26.47 7.24 34.40
C GLY A 489 -27.80 6.53 34.10
N TYR A 490 -28.37 5.85 35.11
CA TYR A 490 -29.70 5.26 35.00
C TYR A 490 -30.80 6.33 34.80
N LEU A 491 -30.81 7.40 35.59
CA LEU A 491 -31.77 8.50 35.46
C LEU A 491 -31.65 9.21 34.10
N VAL A 492 -30.43 9.47 33.62
CA VAL A 492 -30.20 9.97 32.25
C VAL A 492 -30.82 9.03 31.22
N GLY A 493 -30.62 7.71 31.37
CA GLY A 493 -31.25 6.70 30.52
C GLY A 493 -32.78 6.77 30.51
N GLN A 494 -33.42 7.00 31.65
CA GLN A 494 -34.88 7.14 31.74
C GLN A 494 -35.40 8.42 31.09
N VAL A 495 -34.72 9.55 31.28
CA VAL A 495 -35.07 10.81 30.59
C VAL A 495 -34.94 10.63 29.07
N MET A 496 -33.86 10.00 28.62
CA MET A 496 -33.66 9.69 27.19
C MET A 496 -34.72 8.73 26.66
N ARG A 497 -35.23 7.80 27.47
CA ARG A 497 -36.33 6.89 27.09
C ARG A 497 -37.67 7.63 26.99
N ALA A 498 -38.01 8.46 27.98
CA ALA A 498 -39.23 9.25 28.01
C ALA A 498 -39.31 10.25 26.83
N THR A 499 -38.16 10.82 26.46
CA THR A 499 -38.03 11.72 25.31
C THR A 499 -37.86 10.98 23.98
N LYS A 500 -37.95 9.64 23.95
CA LYS A 500 -37.71 8.81 22.76
C LYS A 500 -36.35 9.09 22.07
N GLY A 501 -35.35 9.52 22.84
CA GLY A 501 -34.03 9.89 22.34
C GLY A 501 -33.96 11.27 21.66
N GLN A 502 -35.00 12.09 21.82
CA GLN A 502 -35.10 13.43 21.24
C GLN A 502 -34.47 14.53 22.09
N ALA A 503 -34.09 14.28 23.35
CA ALA A 503 -33.40 15.29 24.14
C ALA A 503 -31.88 15.31 23.87
N ASP A 504 -31.26 16.49 23.97
CA ASP A 504 -29.80 16.62 23.94
C ASP A 504 -29.20 16.03 25.23
N PRO A 505 -28.31 15.02 25.15
CA PRO A 505 -27.67 14.42 26.33
C PRO A 505 -26.95 15.43 27.22
N LYS A 506 -26.33 16.48 26.66
CA LYS A 506 -25.65 17.51 27.48
C LYS A 506 -26.65 18.37 28.24
N ALA A 507 -27.73 18.78 27.58
CA ALA A 507 -28.81 19.50 28.23
C ALA A 507 -29.47 18.67 29.35
N VAL A 508 -29.74 17.38 29.09
CA VAL A 508 -30.27 16.43 30.09
C VAL A 508 -29.32 16.31 31.27
N ASP A 509 -28.04 16.05 31.05
CA ASP A 509 -27.03 15.91 32.11
C ASP A 509 -26.99 17.17 33.01
N THR A 510 -26.98 18.35 32.38
CA THR A 510 -26.93 19.65 33.08
C THR A 510 -28.20 19.89 33.90
N LEU A 511 -29.38 19.86 33.28
CA LEU A 511 -30.67 20.14 33.94
C LEU A 511 -31.00 19.10 35.02
N LEU A 512 -30.64 17.83 34.79
CA LEU A 512 -30.85 16.77 35.77
C LEU A 512 -29.96 16.98 37.00
N LYS A 513 -28.69 17.39 36.83
CA LYS A 513 -27.82 17.78 37.96
C LYS A 513 -28.37 18.97 38.72
N GLU A 514 -28.81 20.01 38.02
CA GLU A 514 -29.39 21.21 38.64
C GLU A 514 -30.62 20.85 39.48
N LYS A 515 -31.58 20.10 38.92
CA LYS A 515 -32.81 19.72 39.62
C LYS A 515 -32.59 18.75 40.79
N ILE A 516 -31.61 17.86 40.71
CA ILE A 516 -31.27 16.95 41.81
C ILE A 516 -30.61 17.71 42.98
N ASN A 517 -29.84 18.77 42.69
CA ASN A 517 -29.10 19.56 43.68
C ASN A 517 -29.90 20.74 44.26
N GLN A 518 -30.97 21.20 43.59
CA GLN A 518 -31.86 22.26 44.08
C GLN A 518 -32.93 21.77 45.09
N LYS A 519 -33.06 20.45 45.27
CA LYS A 519 -33.88 19.80 46.30
C LYS A 519 -32.98 18.94 47.18
#